data_AF-A0A1C3E5L9-F1
#
_entry.id   AF-A0A1C3E5L9-F1
#
_cell.length_a   1.000
_cell.length_b   1.000
_cell.length_c   1.000
_cell.angle_alpha   90.00
_cell.angle_beta   90.00
_cell.angle_gamma   90.00
#
_symmetry.space_group_name_H-M   'P 1'
#
loop_
_entity.id
_entity.type
_entity.pdbx_description
1 polymer ?
#
loop_
_entity_poly.entity_id
_entity_poly.type
_entity_poly.pdbx_seq_one_letter_code
_entity_poly.pdbx_strand_id
1 'polypeptide(L)'
;MEQLLDVYHESFSKTHPLICMDEASKQVLSDVEPALPMSPGQPRREDHHYERKDVRALFMFFNPIDGWRRVSSRDSRKRQDWAAEVKQLLEVDYPEAKLVTLVCDNLNTHEITSLYATFAAETAHRLTQRLRIVYTPRNGSWLNMAEMELSVLTRQCIGRRFESTATMEAEIAAWQQTRNAQRLGANWQFTTTDARVKLKALYPIQDI
;
A
#
# COMPACT_ATOMS: atom_id res chain seq x y z
N MET A 1 -14.54 12.39 -4.13
CA MET A 1 -14.05 11.61 -5.29
C MET A 1 -13.26 12.51 -6.22
N GLU A 2 -13.87 13.54 -6.81
CA GLU A 2 -13.17 14.46 -7.73
C GLU A 2 -11.89 15.05 -7.13
N GLN A 3 -11.89 15.46 -5.85
CA GLN A 3 -10.68 15.94 -5.16
C GLN A 3 -9.47 14.98 -5.25
N LEU A 4 -9.69 13.67 -5.17
CA LEU A 4 -8.60 12.69 -5.32
C LEU A 4 -8.16 12.58 -6.78
N LEU A 5 -9.10 12.64 -7.72
CA LEU A 5 -8.79 12.63 -9.14
C LEU A 5 -8.00 13.88 -9.55
N ASP A 6 -8.34 15.04 -9.00
CA ASP A 6 -7.60 16.29 -9.20
C ASP A 6 -6.18 16.17 -8.65
N VAL A 7 -5.99 15.56 -7.46
CA VAL A 7 -4.66 15.26 -6.90
C VAL A 7 -3.83 14.41 -7.85
N TYR A 8 -4.41 13.40 -8.50
CA TYR A 8 -3.69 12.58 -9.48
C TYR A 8 -3.30 13.33 -10.76
N HIS A 9 -3.85 14.51 -11.02
CA HIS A 9 -3.47 15.39 -12.13
C HIS A 9 -2.53 16.53 -11.72
N GLU A 10 -2.18 16.64 -10.43
CA GLU A 10 -1.18 17.59 -9.98
C GLU A 10 0.23 17.21 -10.47
N SER A 11 1.11 18.21 -10.57
CA SER A 11 2.52 17.99 -10.89
C SER A 11 3.31 17.63 -9.64
N PHE A 12 3.94 16.46 -9.64
CA PHE A 12 4.80 16.00 -8.55
C PHE A 12 6.28 16.06 -8.93
N SER A 13 7.14 16.15 -7.90
CA SER A 13 8.59 16.22 -8.07
C SER A 13 9.30 15.47 -6.95
N LYS A 14 10.63 15.35 -7.02
CA LYS A 14 11.41 14.66 -5.96
C LYS A 14 11.27 15.29 -4.58
N THR A 15 11.08 16.61 -4.51
CA THR A 15 10.89 17.34 -3.24
C THR A 15 9.43 17.41 -2.81
N HIS A 16 8.51 17.05 -3.71
CA HIS A 16 7.08 16.91 -3.44
C HIS A 16 6.50 15.67 -4.15
N PRO A 17 6.78 14.45 -3.66
CA PRO A 17 6.31 13.22 -4.29
C PRO A 17 4.86 12.89 -3.94
N LEU A 18 4.21 12.15 -4.84
CA LEU A 18 2.95 11.44 -4.60
C LEU A 18 3.24 10.03 -4.12
N ILE A 19 2.70 9.66 -2.97
CA ILE A 19 2.80 8.32 -2.40
C ILE A 19 1.39 7.82 -2.12
N CYS A 20 1.03 6.67 -2.69
CA CYS A 20 -0.19 5.94 -2.35
C CYS A 20 0.16 4.87 -1.32
N MET A 21 -0.68 4.69 -0.31
CA MET A 21 -0.48 3.72 0.74
C MET A 21 -1.76 2.91 0.98
N ASP A 22 -1.58 1.61 1.22
CA ASP A 22 -2.62 0.71 1.70
C ASP A 22 -2.01 -0.45 2.49
N GLU A 23 -2.84 -1.21 3.20
CA GLU A 23 -2.43 -2.39 3.95
C GLU A 23 -3.13 -3.68 3.51
N ALA A 24 -2.41 -4.79 3.61
CA ALA A 24 -2.96 -6.13 3.45
C ALA A 24 -2.70 -6.99 4.67
N SER A 25 -3.59 -7.93 4.96
CA SER A 25 -3.33 -9.00 5.95
C SER A 25 -2.87 -10.24 5.21
N LYS A 26 -1.73 -10.82 5.63
CA LYS A 26 -1.19 -12.06 5.06
C LYS A 26 -1.04 -13.12 6.14
N GLN A 27 -1.77 -14.23 5.99
CA GLN A 27 -1.53 -15.42 6.77
C GLN A 27 -0.27 -16.13 6.27
N VAL A 28 0.64 -16.44 7.19
CA VAL A 28 1.81 -17.28 6.94
C VAL A 28 1.36 -18.71 7.23
N LEU A 29 1.23 -19.48 6.16
CA LEU A 29 0.72 -20.85 6.19
C LEU A 29 1.82 -21.78 5.70
N SER A 30 2.17 -22.80 6.47
CA SER A 30 3.05 -23.88 6.03
C SER A 30 2.22 -25.09 5.59
N ASP A 31 2.81 -25.89 4.72
CA ASP A 31 2.25 -27.19 4.35
C ASP A 31 2.35 -28.16 5.55
N VAL A 32 1.31 -28.96 5.79
CA VAL A 32 1.38 -30.08 6.75
C VAL A 32 2.11 -31.25 6.11
N GLU A 33 1.74 -31.55 4.88
CA GLU A 33 2.37 -32.57 4.03
C GLU A 33 3.11 -31.88 2.87
N PRO A 34 4.35 -32.27 2.55
CA PRO A 34 5.11 -31.66 1.45
C PRO A 34 4.32 -31.67 0.14
N ALA A 35 4.29 -30.51 -0.54
CA ALA A 35 3.64 -30.41 -1.84
C ALA A 35 4.29 -31.36 -2.87
N LEU A 36 3.46 -31.97 -3.72
CA LEU A 36 3.96 -32.81 -4.80
C LEU A 36 4.62 -31.93 -5.87
N PRO A 37 5.85 -32.25 -6.31
CA PRO A 37 6.57 -31.46 -7.29
C PRO A 37 5.87 -31.48 -8.65
N MET A 38 6.18 -30.49 -9.48
CA MET A 38 5.71 -30.45 -10.86
C MET A 38 6.30 -31.61 -11.67
N SER A 39 5.51 -32.16 -12.60
CA SER A 39 5.97 -33.10 -13.63
C SER A 39 5.35 -32.73 -14.98
N PRO A 40 5.85 -33.22 -16.12
CA PRO A 40 5.29 -32.88 -17.44
C PRO A 40 3.77 -33.12 -17.50
N GLY A 41 3.00 -32.06 -17.72
CA GLY A 41 1.53 -32.09 -17.74
C GLY A 41 0.84 -32.11 -16.37
N GLN A 42 1.59 -32.04 -15.27
CA GLN A 42 1.05 -32.02 -13.91
C GLN A 42 1.54 -30.78 -13.16
N PRO A 43 0.65 -29.81 -12.86
CA PRO A 43 1.03 -28.67 -12.02
C PRO A 43 1.38 -29.13 -10.61
N ARG A 44 2.10 -28.29 -9.86
CA ARG A 44 2.40 -28.53 -8.44
C ARG A 44 1.07 -28.70 -7.70
N ARG A 45 0.97 -29.72 -6.85
CA ARG A 45 -0.24 -30.00 -6.07
C ARG A 45 0.07 -29.77 -4.60
N GLU A 46 -0.71 -28.89 -4.00
CA GLU A 46 -0.66 -28.60 -2.56
C GLU A 46 -1.82 -29.32 -1.88
N ASP A 47 -1.56 -29.94 -0.72
CA ASP A 47 -2.63 -30.52 0.08
C ASP A 47 -3.51 -29.41 0.66
N HIS A 48 -4.80 -29.68 0.84
CA HIS A 48 -5.72 -28.69 1.39
C HIS A 48 -5.44 -28.37 2.87
N HIS A 49 -4.83 -29.30 3.62
CA HIS A 49 -4.40 -29.05 4.99
C HIS A 49 -3.19 -28.12 5.03
N TYR A 50 -3.23 -27.19 5.98
CA TYR A 50 -2.16 -26.25 6.25
C TYR A 50 -2.05 -26.02 7.75
N GLU A 51 -0.87 -25.61 8.20
CA GLU A 51 -0.65 -25.12 9.55
C GLU A 51 -0.50 -23.59 9.49
N ARG A 52 -1.31 -22.87 10.28
CA ARG A 52 -1.18 -21.41 10.39
C ARG A 52 -0.04 -21.09 11.35
N LYS A 53 1.05 -20.52 10.82
CA LYS A 53 2.23 -20.11 11.58
C LYS A 53 2.11 -18.71 12.16
N ASP A 54 1.58 -17.78 11.37
CA ASP A 54 1.48 -16.36 11.77
C ASP A 54 0.44 -15.61 10.93
N VAL A 55 0.14 -14.37 11.32
CA VAL A 55 -0.61 -13.39 10.52
C VAL A 55 0.12 -12.06 10.58
N ARG A 56 0.54 -11.55 9.42
CA ARG A 56 1.26 -10.27 9.29
C ARG A 56 0.36 -9.19 8.73
N ALA A 57 0.55 -7.96 9.20
CA ALA A 57 0.10 -6.76 8.51
C ALA A 57 1.19 -6.30 7.55
N LEU A 58 0.88 -6.25 6.26
CA LEU A 58 1.75 -5.73 5.23
C LEU A 58 1.36 -4.29 4.93
N PHE A 59 2.30 -3.35 5.06
CA PHE A 59 2.12 -1.97 4.63
C PHE A 59 2.77 -1.78 3.27
N MET A 60 2.02 -1.26 2.30
CA MET A 60 2.51 -0.93 0.95
C MET A 60 2.56 0.59 0.82
N PHE A 61 3.74 1.14 0.56
CA PHE A 61 3.90 2.51 0.06
C PHE A 61 4.36 2.46 -1.39
N PHE A 62 3.66 3.15 -2.28
CA PHE A 62 3.89 3.11 -3.70
C PHE A 62 3.91 4.53 -4.28
N ASN A 63 4.99 4.89 -4.95
CA ASN A 63 5.06 6.08 -5.79
C ASN A 63 4.70 5.66 -7.23
N PRO A 64 3.49 5.98 -7.71
CA PRO A 64 3.04 5.56 -9.03
C PRO A 64 3.76 6.25 -10.19
N ILE A 65 4.41 7.39 -9.93
CA ILE A 65 5.05 8.21 -10.97
C ILE A 65 6.50 7.79 -11.17
N ASP A 66 7.27 7.75 -10.08
CA ASP A 66 8.68 7.31 -10.12
C ASP A 66 8.80 5.79 -10.27
N GLY A 67 7.69 5.08 -10.06
CA GLY A 67 7.66 3.64 -9.92
C GLY A 67 8.63 3.24 -8.83
N TRP A 68 8.36 3.64 -7.58
CA TRP A 68 9.07 3.21 -6.37
C TRP A 68 8.08 2.54 -5.42
N ARG A 69 8.52 1.55 -4.66
CA ARG A 69 7.70 0.98 -3.58
C ARG A 69 8.51 0.50 -2.39
N ARG A 70 7.83 0.47 -1.25
CA ARG A 70 8.28 -0.23 -0.04
C ARG A 70 7.14 -1.07 0.53
N VAL A 71 7.47 -2.30 0.88
CA VAL A 71 6.60 -3.23 1.60
C VAL A 71 7.25 -3.55 2.93
N SER A 72 6.54 -3.36 4.03
CA SER A 72 6.98 -3.80 5.36
C SER A 72 5.98 -4.77 5.97
N SER A 73 6.49 -5.70 6.77
CA SER A 73 5.71 -6.70 7.52
C SER A 73 5.76 -6.35 9.00
N ARG A 74 4.58 -6.23 9.63
CA ARG A 74 4.41 -5.87 11.04
C ARG A 74 3.48 -6.87 11.74
N ASP A 75 3.58 -6.94 13.07
CA ASP A 75 2.69 -7.78 13.89
C ASP A 75 1.26 -7.22 13.92
N SER A 76 1.09 -5.91 13.74
CA SER A 76 -0.21 -5.25 13.72
C SER A 76 -0.26 -4.03 12.81
N ARG A 77 -1.46 -3.45 12.69
CA ARG A 77 -1.76 -2.20 11.96
C ARG A 77 -2.27 -1.10 12.89
N LYS A 78 -1.71 -1.01 14.10
CA LYS A 78 -2.14 -0.03 15.11
C LYS A 78 -1.63 1.36 14.73
N ARG A 79 -2.13 2.38 15.43
CA ARG A 79 -1.69 3.79 15.26
C ARG A 79 -0.18 3.95 15.37
N GLN A 80 0.45 3.22 16.28
CA GLN A 80 1.90 3.24 16.48
C GLN A 80 2.66 2.64 15.29
N ASP A 81 2.13 1.55 14.71
CA ASP A 81 2.72 0.92 13.52
C ASP A 81 2.65 1.89 12.34
N TRP A 82 1.47 2.46 12.10
CA TRP A 82 1.27 3.45 11.03
C TRP A 82 2.16 4.69 11.21
N ALA A 83 2.26 5.22 12.43
CA ALA A 83 3.11 6.36 12.72
C ALA A 83 4.60 6.06 12.50
N ALA A 84 5.05 4.85 12.85
CA ALA A 84 6.42 4.40 12.57
C ALA A 84 6.66 4.27 11.06
N GLU A 85 5.69 3.76 10.30
CA GLU A 85 5.74 3.67 8.84
C GLU A 85 5.81 5.03 8.14
N VAL A 86 5.01 5.99 8.60
CA VAL A 86 5.04 7.37 8.11
C VAL A 86 6.37 8.06 8.46
N LYS A 87 6.90 7.84 9.66
CA LYS A 87 8.22 8.35 10.03
C LYS A 87 9.32 7.79 9.12
N GLN A 88 9.31 6.48 8.87
CA GLN A 88 10.22 5.83 7.93
C GLN A 88 10.12 6.44 6.52
N LEU A 89 8.89 6.63 6.02
CA LEU A 89 8.63 7.27 4.73
C LEU A 89 9.31 8.64 4.63
N LEU A 90 9.13 9.47 5.65
CA LEU A 90 9.61 10.85 5.63
C LEU A 90 11.10 10.98 5.92
N GLU A 91 11.66 10.14 6.78
CA GLU A 91 13.05 10.30 7.25
C GLU A 91 14.05 9.44 6.53
N VAL A 92 13.61 8.34 5.91
CA VAL A 92 14.51 7.36 5.28
C VAL A 92 14.21 7.21 3.80
N ASP A 93 12.94 7.03 3.43
CA ASP A 93 12.60 6.81 2.02
C ASP A 93 12.66 8.12 1.22
N TYR A 94 12.20 9.23 1.81
CA TYR A 94 12.17 10.56 1.22
C TYR A 94 12.71 11.66 2.17
N PRO A 95 13.96 11.57 2.64
CA PRO A 95 14.54 12.53 3.59
C PRO A 95 14.54 13.97 3.05
N GLU A 96 14.77 14.14 1.75
CA GLU A 96 14.87 15.44 1.08
C GLU A 96 13.49 16.01 0.64
N ALA A 97 12.41 15.25 0.80
CA ALA A 97 11.08 15.74 0.46
C ALA A 97 10.63 16.79 1.46
N LYS A 98 10.27 17.97 0.96
CA LYS A 98 9.71 19.06 1.78
C LYS A 98 8.26 18.78 2.16
N LEU A 99 7.53 18.12 1.25
CA LEU A 99 6.15 17.73 1.44
C LEU A 99 5.92 16.39 0.75
N VAL A 100 5.23 15.46 1.37
CA VAL A 100 4.76 14.22 0.74
C VAL A 100 3.26 14.26 0.68
N THR A 101 2.69 14.13 -0.53
CA THR A 101 1.25 13.89 -0.68
C THR A 101 1.02 12.40 -0.48
N LEU A 102 0.40 12.04 0.65
CA LEU A 102 0.09 10.66 1.01
C LEU A 102 -1.40 10.38 0.73
N VAL A 103 -1.68 9.55 -0.26
CA VAL A 103 -3.02 9.04 -0.53
C VAL A 103 -3.22 7.74 0.24
N CYS A 104 -4.28 7.65 1.04
CA CYS A 104 -4.65 6.43 1.76
C CYS A 104 -6.17 6.37 2.02
N ASP A 105 -6.67 5.26 2.55
CA ASP A 105 -8.06 5.16 2.99
C ASP A 105 -8.33 5.98 4.27
N ASN A 106 -9.60 6.09 4.66
CA ASN A 106 -10.03 6.86 5.83
C ASN A 106 -10.11 6.00 7.11
N LEU A 107 -9.14 5.11 7.32
CA LEU A 107 -9.02 4.36 8.56
C LEU A 107 -8.66 5.31 9.73
N ASN A 108 -9.20 5.05 10.92
CA ASN A 108 -8.97 5.90 12.12
C ASN A 108 -7.51 5.92 12.64
N THR A 109 -6.63 5.15 12.01
CA THR A 109 -5.18 5.15 12.22
C THR A 109 -4.48 6.12 11.29
N HIS A 110 -5.08 6.49 10.16
CA HIS A 110 -4.48 7.29 9.09
C HIS A 110 -4.57 8.78 9.34
N GLU A 111 -4.42 9.19 10.59
CA GLU A 111 -4.62 10.56 11.02
C GLU A 111 -3.34 11.13 11.64
N ILE A 112 -3.21 12.45 11.56
CA ILE A 112 -2.17 13.21 12.26
C ILE A 112 -2.16 12.92 13.76
N THR A 113 -3.33 12.64 14.36
CA THR A 113 -3.46 12.27 15.78
C THR A 113 -2.64 11.02 16.13
N SER A 114 -2.47 10.08 15.21
CA SER A 114 -1.62 8.89 15.40
C SER A 114 -0.15 9.25 15.57
N LEU A 115 0.34 10.31 14.92
CA LEU A 115 1.72 10.79 15.08
C LEU A 115 1.93 11.37 16.49
N TYR A 116 1.00 12.19 16.97
CA TYR A 116 1.06 12.77 18.32
C TYR A 116 0.81 11.74 19.42
N ALA A 117 0.04 10.69 19.14
CA ALA A 117 -0.14 9.58 20.07
C ALA A 117 1.11 8.68 20.19
N THR A 118 2.03 8.74 19.22
CA THR A 118 3.17 7.83 19.13
C THR A 118 4.50 8.51 19.43
N PHE A 119 4.67 9.77 19.05
CA PHE A 119 5.94 10.51 19.18
C PHE A 119 5.80 11.73 20.08
N ALA A 120 6.94 12.22 20.60
CA ALA A 120 7.00 13.51 21.28
C ALA A 120 6.47 14.64 20.39
N ALA A 121 5.83 15.64 21.00
CA ALA A 121 5.10 16.68 20.27
C ALA A 121 5.95 17.41 19.21
N GLU A 122 7.23 17.66 19.50
CA GLU A 122 8.16 18.28 18.54
C GLU A 122 8.40 17.39 17.31
N THR A 123 8.63 16.09 17.52
CA THR A 123 8.83 15.13 16.43
C THR A 123 7.55 14.95 15.63
N ALA A 124 6.41 14.76 16.30
CA ALA A 124 5.12 14.64 15.64
C ALA A 124 4.86 15.89 14.77
N HIS A 125 5.00 17.09 15.34
CA HIS A 125 4.79 18.34 14.62
C HIS A 125 5.67 18.45 13.38
N ARG A 126 6.98 18.17 13.48
CA ARG A 126 7.89 18.19 12.33
C ARG A 126 7.46 17.22 11.22
N LEU A 127 6.99 16.02 11.57
CA LEU A 127 6.48 15.06 10.60
C LEU A 127 5.18 15.58 9.94
N THR A 128 4.26 16.17 10.71
CA THR A 128 3.00 16.72 10.17
C THR A 128 3.23 17.80 9.12
N GLN A 129 4.23 18.68 9.32
CA GLN A 129 4.54 19.77 8.39
C GLN A 129 5.02 19.27 7.03
N ARG A 130 5.44 18.00 6.94
CA ARG A 130 5.91 17.35 5.72
C ARG A 130 4.85 16.45 5.08
N LEU A 131 3.60 16.46 5.56
CA LEU A 131 2.53 15.59 5.05
C LEU A 131 1.32 16.38 4.57
N ARG A 132 0.86 16.03 3.37
CA ARG A 132 -0.49 16.30 2.90
C ARG A 132 -1.21 14.96 2.76
N ILE A 133 -2.11 14.66 3.70
CA ILE A 133 -2.90 13.42 3.64
C ILE A 133 -4.13 13.66 2.77
N VAL A 134 -4.36 12.78 1.79
CA VAL A 134 -5.51 12.82 0.88
C VAL A 134 -6.24 11.49 1.01
N TYR A 135 -7.47 11.54 1.52
CA TYR A 135 -8.25 10.33 1.74
C TYR A 135 -9.00 9.90 0.48
N THR A 136 -9.05 8.58 0.25
CA THR A 136 -10.00 8.03 -0.69
C THR A 136 -11.44 8.20 -0.17
N PRO A 137 -12.45 8.33 -1.06
CA PRO A 137 -13.84 8.34 -0.63
C PRO A 137 -14.17 7.05 0.13
N ARG A 138 -15.12 7.13 1.06
CA ARG A 138 -15.65 5.92 1.71
C ARG A 138 -16.16 4.95 0.63
N ASN A 139 -15.80 3.67 0.74
CA ASN A 139 -16.07 2.63 -0.27
C ASN A 139 -15.47 2.91 -1.66
N GLY A 140 -14.52 3.84 -1.77
CA GLY A 140 -13.80 4.21 -2.99
C GLY A 140 -12.38 3.66 -3.04
N SER A 141 -12.15 2.50 -2.41
CA SER A 141 -10.85 1.84 -2.28
C SER A 141 -10.18 1.62 -3.65
N TRP A 142 -10.98 1.24 -4.66
CA TRP A 142 -10.56 1.08 -6.06
C TRP A 142 -9.88 2.30 -6.70
N LEU A 143 -9.99 3.50 -6.11
CA LEU A 143 -9.26 4.69 -6.55
C LEU A 143 -7.82 4.76 -6.01
N ASN A 144 -7.47 3.98 -4.99
CA ASN A 144 -6.15 3.97 -4.39
C ASN A 144 -5.19 3.11 -5.23
N MET A 145 -4.18 3.73 -5.86
CA MET A 145 -3.20 2.99 -6.67
C MET A 145 -2.36 1.99 -5.87
N ALA A 146 -2.29 2.10 -4.54
CA ALA A 146 -1.62 1.12 -3.71
C ALA A 146 -2.31 -0.26 -3.73
N GLU A 147 -3.64 -0.31 -3.90
CA GLU A 147 -4.39 -1.57 -4.04
C GLU A 147 -3.98 -2.34 -5.31
N MET A 148 -3.69 -1.62 -6.39
CA MET A 148 -3.17 -2.22 -7.61
C MET A 148 -1.80 -2.87 -7.37
N GLU A 149 -0.89 -2.19 -6.67
CA GLU A 149 0.44 -2.74 -6.40
C GLU A 149 0.39 -3.89 -5.38
N LEU A 150 -0.53 -3.86 -4.40
CA LEU A 150 -0.84 -5.00 -3.53
C LEU A 150 -1.37 -6.21 -4.31
N SER A 151 -2.21 -5.98 -5.33
CA SER A 151 -2.66 -7.05 -6.24
C SER A 151 -1.51 -7.64 -7.06
N VAL A 152 -0.54 -6.82 -7.48
CA VAL A 152 0.67 -7.29 -8.15
C VAL A 152 1.54 -8.10 -7.19
N LEU A 153 1.77 -7.62 -5.96
CA LEU A 153 2.50 -8.33 -4.91
C LEU A 153 1.86 -9.70 -4.63
N THR A 154 0.53 -9.73 -4.51
CA THR A 154 -0.23 -10.96 -4.29
C THR A 154 -0.03 -11.96 -5.42
N ARG A 155 -0.18 -11.54 -6.67
CA ARG A 155 -0.04 -12.45 -7.83
C ARG A 155 1.39 -12.92 -8.05
N GLN A 156 2.39 -12.09 -7.75
CA GLN A 156 3.79 -12.36 -8.10
C GLN A 156 4.60 -12.99 -6.95
N CYS A 157 4.22 -12.76 -5.69
CA CYS A 157 5.04 -13.14 -4.55
C CYS A 157 4.23 -13.86 -3.47
N ILE A 158 3.21 -13.20 -2.90
CA ILE A 158 2.59 -13.64 -1.65
C ILE A 158 1.32 -14.47 -1.80
N GLY A 159 0.92 -14.81 -3.03
CA GLY A 159 -0.22 -15.67 -3.35
C GLY A 159 -0.03 -17.14 -3.00
N ARG A 160 1.15 -17.50 -2.47
CA ARG A 160 1.53 -18.86 -2.06
C ARG A 160 1.65 -19.01 -0.55
N ARG A 161 1.88 -20.25 -0.10
CA ARG A 161 2.23 -20.64 1.26
C ARG A 161 3.71 -20.33 1.57
N PHE A 162 4.01 -20.10 2.85
CA PHE A 162 5.36 -19.82 3.35
C PHE A 162 5.59 -20.59 4.65
N GLU A 163 6.72 -21.28 4.75
CA GLU A 163 7.08 -22.08 5.92
C GLU A 163 7.34 -21.23 7.17
N SER A 164 7.73 -19.96 7.00
CA SER A 164 7.97 -19.01 8.08
C SER A 164 7.77 -17.56 7.63
N THR A 165 7.57 -16.67 8.61
CA THR A 165 7.52 -15.21 8.39
C THR A 165 8.84 -14.71 7.79
N ALA A 166 9.98 -15.22 8.25
CA ALA A 166 11.29 -14.82 7.75
C ALA A 166 11.47 -15.14 6.25
N THR A 167 11.03 -16.32 5.81
CA THR A 167 11.05 -16.70 4.39
C THR A 167 10.16 -15.78 3.57
N MET A 168 8.96 -15.45 4.07
CA MET A 168 8.06 -14.51 3.40
C MET A 168 8.68 -13.12 3.25
N GLU A 169 9.30 -12.60 4.31
CA GLU A 169 9.93 -11.28 4.31
C GLU A 169 11.12 -11.20 3.35
N ALA A 170 11.95 -12.26 3.28
CA ALA A 170 13.05 -12.34 2.32
C ALA A 170 12.55 -12.31 0.85
N GLU A 171 11.46 -13.01 0.57
CA GLU A 171 10.84 -13.08 -0.77
C GLU A 171 10.17 -11.75 -1.15
N ILE A 172 9.50 -11.08 -0.20
CA ILE A 172 8.96 -9.73 -0.39
C ILE A 172 10.10 -8.74 -0.68
N ALA A 173 11.22 -8.83 0.05
CA ALA A 173 12.38 -7.96 -0.16
C ALA A 173 12.99 -8.15 -1.56
N ALA A 174 13.17 -9.39 -2.01
CA ALA A 174 13.67 -9.69 -3.36
C ALA A 174 12.71 -9.19 -4.46
N TRP A 175 11.40 -9.40 -4.27
CA TRP A 175 10.37 -8.87 -5.16
C TRP A 175 10.40 -7.34 -5.23
N GLN A 176 10.48 -6.67 -4.08
CA GLN A 176 10.55 -5.21 -3.97
C GLN A 176 11.77 -4.67 -4.71
N GLN A 177 12.95 -5.26 -4.48
CA GLN A 177 14.18 -4.86 -5.14
C GLN A 177 14.06 -4.96 -6.67
N THR A 178 13.51 -6.08 -7.16
CA THR A 178 13.32 -6.31 -8.59
C THR A 178 12.38 -5.26 -9.21
N ARG A 179 11.22 -4.99 -8.57
CA ARG A 179 10.27 -3.99 -9.07
C ARG A 179 10.82 -2.56 -8.99
N ASN A 180 11.57 -2.23 -7.94
CA ASN A 180 12.32 -0.98 -7.79
C ASN A 180 13.36 -0.78 -8.89
N ALA A 181 14.11 -1.81 -9.25
CA ALA A 181 15.08 -1.73 -10.34
C ALA A 181 14.41 -1.46 -11.70
N GLN A 182 13.22 -2.02 -11.93
CA GLN A 182 12.46 -1.83 -13.17
C GLN A 182 11.72 -0.49 -13.25
N ARG A 183 11.60 0.24 -12.13
CA ARG A 183 10.84 1.51 -12.03
C ARG A 183 9.42 1.43 -12.61
N LEU A 184 8.74 0.33 -12.36
CA LEU A 184 7.37 0.15 -12.82
C LEU A 184 6.43 1.04 -12.00
N GLY A 185 5.88 2.07 -12.64
CA GLY A 185 4.84 2.96 -12.13
C GLY A 185 3.42 2.52 -12.53
N ALA A 186 2.43 3.36 -12.25
CA ALA A 186 1.05 3.16 -12.65
C ALA A 186 0.69 4.07 -13.82
N ASN A 187 0.06 3.51 -14.86
CA ASN A 187 -0.54 4.28 -15.94
C ASN A 187 -2.01 4.58 -15.60
N TRP A 188 -2.24 5.60 -14.77
CA TRP A 188 -3.60 6.00 -14.38
C TRP A 188 -4.25 6.85 -15.48
N GLN A 189 -5.44 6.45 -15.91
CA GLN A 189 -6.15 7.07 -17.05
C GLN A 189 -7.57 7.54 -16.68
N PHE A 190 -8.03 7.30 -15.44
CA PHE A 190 -9.39 7.64 -15.04
C PHE A 190 -9.45 9.10 -14.54
N THR A 191 -10.22 9.92 -15.25
CA THR A 191 -10.29 11.37 -15.02
C THR A 191 -11.59 11.80 -14.33
N THR A 192 -11.63 13.05 -13.86
CA THR A 192 -12.86 13.68 -13.37
C THR A 192 -13.96 13.70 -14.43
N THR A 193 -13.60 13.91 -15.70
CA THR A 193 -14.54 13.84 -16.84
C THR A 193 -15.13 12.44 -16.99
N ASP A 194 -14.32 11.39 -16.88
CA ASP A 194 -14.80 10.00 -16.89
C ASP A 194 -15.76 9.72 -15.72
N ALA A 195 -15.41 10.20 -14.52
CA ALA A 195 -16.21 9.99 -13.33
C ALA A 195 -17.62 10.57 -13.44
N ARG A 196 -17.76 11.79 -13.99
CA ARG A 196 -19.07 12.44 -14.19
C ARG A 196 -20.01 11.65 -15.11
N VAL A 197 -19.44 10.89 -16.05
CA VAL A 197 -20.21 10.03 -16.96
C VAL A 197 -20.45 8.66 -16.35
N LYS A 198 -19.38 7.93 -15.99
CA LYS A 198 -19.44 6.53 -15.56
C LYS A 198 -20.02 6.35 -14.16
N LEU A 199 -19.90 7.37 -13.31
CA LEU A 199 -20.34 7.34 -11.91
C LEU A 199 -21.42 8.38 -11.63
N LYS A 200 -22.24 8.72 -12.64
CA LYS A 200 -23.32 9.70 -12.53
C LYS A 200 -24.22 9.48 -11.30
N ALA A 201 -24.49 8.22 -10.94
CA ALA A 201 -25.30 7.87 -9.77
C ALA A 201 -24.70 8.28 -8.41
N LEU A 202 -23.40 8.59 -8.35
CA LEU A 202 -22.70 9.05 -7.15
C LEU A 202 -22.74 10.57 -6.98
N TYR A 203 -23.22 11.31 -7.98
CA TYR A 203 -23.43 12.75 -7.89
C TYR A 203 -24.84 13.04 -7.35
N PRO A 204 -25.03 14.05 -6.48
CA PRO A 204 -26.35 14.44 -6.03
C PRO A 204 -27.24 14.73 -7.24
N ILE A 205 -28.43 14.11 -7.27
CA ILE A 205 -29.47 14.53 -8.21
C ILE A 205 -30.00 15.85 -7.67
N GLN A 206 -29.94 16.92 -8.47
CA GLN A 206 -30.69 18.12 -8.16
C GLN A 206 -32.17 17.77 -8.34
N ASP A 207 -32.91 17.71 -7.24
CA ASP A 207 -34.38 17.74 -7.30
C ASP A 207 -34.76 19.08 -7.96
N ILE A 208 -35.34 19.00 -9.15
CA ILE A 208 -35.91 20.15 -9.89
C ILE A 208 -37.37 20.30 -9.45
#